data_AF-A0A417YWI3-F1
#
_entry.id   AF-A0A417YWI3-F1
#
_cell.length_a   1.000
_cell.length_b   1.000
_cell.length_c   1.000
_cell.angle_alpha   90.00
_cell.angle_beta   90.00
_cell.angle_gamma   90.00
#
_symmetry.space_group_name_H-M   'P 1'
#
loop_
_entity.id
_entity.type
_entity.pdbx_description
1 polymer ?
#
loop_
_entity_poly.entity_id
_entity_poly.type
_entity_poly.pdbx_seq_one_letter_code
_entity_poly.pdbx_strand_id
1 'polypeptide(L)' 'MEPIHYDSFEVIRFINNFGDEVEVEIINFGAGYKATANICADEPPFTDLTAVGYDLRNKSKAAKKALNNLYRKF' A
#
# COMPACT_ATOMS: atom_id res chain seq x y z
N MET A 1 6.53 5.51 -24.86
CA MET A 1 6.02 4.63 -23.78
C MET A 1 4.52 4.61 -23.90
N GLU A 2 3.91 3.44 -24.05
CA GLU A 2 2.44 3.33 -23.97
C GLU A 2 1.97 3.59 -22.53
N PRO A 3 0.80 4.22 -22.31
CA PRO A 3 0.27 4.45 -20.98
C PRO A 3 -0.07 3.12 -20.29
N ILE A 4 0.33 2.99 -19.03
CA ILE A 4 -0.06 1.84 -18.19
C ILE A 4 -1.56 1.92 -17.98
N HIS A 5 -2.31 0.97 -18.54
CA HIS A 5 -3.75 0.86 -18.32
C HIS A 5 -4.02 0.30 -16.92
N TYR A 6 -4.84 1.01 -16.13
CA TYR A 6 -5.37 0.53 -14.87
C TYR A 6 -6.88 0.79 -14.84
N ASP A 7 -7.64 -0.18 -14.32
CA ASP A 7 -9.10 -0.13 -14.24
C ASP A 7 -9.56 0.80 -13.11
N SER A 8 -8.80 0.81 -12.00
CA SER A 8 -9.09 1.65 -10.85
C SER A 8 -7.85 1.92 -10.00
N PHE A 9 -7.91 3.03 -9.27
CA PHE A 9 -6.91 3.50 -8.31
C PHE A 9 -7.61 4.04 -7.07
N GLU A 10 -7.12 3.69 -5.88
CA GLU A 10 -7.63 4.12 -4.60
C GLU A 10 -6.47 4.38 -3.64
N VAL A 11 -6.57 5.41 -2.80
CA VAL A 11 -5.62 5.71 -1.73
C VAL A 11 -6.35 5.76 -0.41
N ILE A 12 -5.83 5.07 0.59
CA ILE A 12 -6.33 5.07 1.95
C ILE A 12 -5.23 5.61 2.86
N ARG A 13 -5.55 6.63 3.66
CA ARG A 13 -4.63 7.20 4.65
C ARG A 13 -5.21 7.08 6.06
N PHE A 14 -4.38 6.70 7.03
CA PHE A 14 -4.77 6.62 8.43
C PHE A 14 -3.55 6.73 9.35
N ILE A 15 -3.78 7.17 10.59
CA ILE A 15 -2.77 7.11 11.64
C ILE A 15 -2.88 5.74 12.32
N ASN A 16 -1.77 5.01 12.42
CA ASN A 16 -1.74 3.71 13.08
C ASN A 16 -1.66 3.84 14.62
N ASN A 17 -1.66 2.71 15.34
CA ASN A 17 -1.60 2.72 16.81
C ASN A 17 -0.26 3.19 17.40
N PHE A 18 0.77 3.36 16.58
CA PHE A 18 2.09 3.87 16.95
C PHE A 18 2.21 5.38 16.69
N GLY A 19 1.20 6.00 16.08
CA GLY A 19 1.22 7.41 15.70
C GLY A 19 1.80 7.68 14.31
N ASP A 20 2.16 6.65 13.54
CA ASP A 20 2.68 6.85 12.19
C ASP A 20 1.54 7.10 11.19
N GLU A 21 1.75 8.02 10.25
CA GLU A 21 0.91 8.13 9.06
C GLU A 21 1.19 6.95 8.11
N VAL A 22 0.13 6.21 7.80
CA VAL A 22 0.18 5.09 6.85
C VAL A 22 -0.65 5.45 5.63
N GLU A 23 -0.01 5.37 4.46
CA GLU A 23 -0.66 5.45 3.17
C GLU A 23 -0.73 4.06 2.52
N VAL A 24 -1.90 3.69 1.99
CA VAL A 24 -2.09 2.48 1.20
C VAL A 24 -2.64 2.85 -0.17
N GLU A 25 -1.82 2.72 -1.19
CA GLU A 25 -2.21 2.84 -2.59
C GLU A 25 -2.68 1.48 -3.10
N ILE A 26 -3.81 1.42 -3.79
CA ILE A 26 -4.37 0.20 -4.37
C ILE A 26 -4.68 0.44 -5.84
N ILE A 27 -4.06 -0.36 -6.71
CA ILE A 27 -4.20 -0.28 -8.16
C ILE A 27 -4.79 -1.59 -8.68
N ASN A 28 -5.83 -1.51 -9.51
CA ASN A 28 -6.32 -2.66 -10.27
C ASN A 28 -5.85 -2.57 -11.72
N PHE A 29 -5.11 -3.56 -12.20
CA PHE A 29 -4.59 -3.63 -13.57
C PHE A 29 -5.44 -4.55 -14.48
N GLY A 30 -6.67 -4.88 -14.09
CA GLY A 30 -7.53 -5.87 -14.77
C GLY A 30 -7.14 -7.32 -14.52
N ALA A 31 -5.85 -7.60 -14.32
CA ALA A 31 -5.33 -8.90 -13.90
C ALA A 31 -5.35 -9.11 -12.38
N GLY A 32 -5.76 -8.10 -11.61
CA GLY A 32 -5.84 -8.16 -10.15
C GLY A 32 -5.38 -6.86 -9.49
N TYR A 33 -5.39 -6.90 -8.16
CA TYR A 33 -5.08 -5.78 -7.28
C TYR A 33 -3.64 -5.87 -6.77
N LYS A 34 -2.92 -4.76 -6.92
CA LYS A 34 -1.67 -4.48 -6.22
C LYS A 34 -1.94 -3.40 -5.19
N ALA A 35 -1.55 -3.65 -3.94
CA ALA A 35 -1.54 -2.64 -2.90
C ALA A 35 -0.10 -2.35 -2.45
N THR A 36 0.24 -1.08 -2.30
CA THR A 36 1.50 -0.60 -1.73
C THR A 36 1.16 0.12 -0.43
N ALA A 37 1.75 -0.31 0.69
CA ALA A 37 1.60 0.35 1.99
C ALA A 37 2.92 1.03 2.35
N ASN A 38 2.83 2.30 2.74
CA ASN A 38 3.95 3.17 3.10
C ASN A 38 3.71 3.74 4.50
N ILE A 39 4.74 3.77 5.34
CA ILE A 39 4.77 4.67 6.49
C ILE A 39 5.50 5.94 6.07
N CYS A 40 4.81 7.07 6.17
CA CYS A 40 5.35 8.39 5.88
C CYS A 40 5.84 8.98 7.20
N ALA A 41 7.17 9.03 7.39
CA ALA A 41 7.75 9.65 8.57
C ALA A 41 7.94 11.15 8.35
N ASP A 42 7.25 11.98 9.14
CA ASP A 42 7.39 13.44 9.11
C ASP A 42 8.69 13.94 9.75
N GLU A 43 9.39 13.07 10.50
CA GLU A 43 10.63 13.40 11.20
C GLU A 43 11.82 12.50 10.76
N PRO A 44 13.06 13.01 10.85
CA PRO A 44 14.26 12.21 10.64
C PRO A 44 14.23 10.95 11.52
N PRO A 45 14.59 9.76 11.00
CA PRO A 45 15.44 9.54 9.82
C PRO A 45 14.73 9.48 8.46
N PHE A 46 13.46 9.89 8.33
CA PHE A 46 12.69 9.80 7.08
C PHE A 46 12.71 8.38 6.47
N THR A 47 12.56 7.37 7.32
CA THR A 47 12.56 5.98 6.85
C THR A 47 11.24 5.69 6.15
N ASP A 48 11.24 5.73 4.83
CA ASP A 48 10.13 5.24 4.03
C ASP A 48 10.08 3.71 4.13
N LEU A 49 9.26 3.21 5.03
CA LEU A 49 8.97 1.79 5.10
C LEU A 49 7.87 1.48 4.10
N THR A 50 8.22 0.72 3.08
CA THR A 50 7.29 0.28 2.03
C THR A 50 7.15 -1.23 2.00
N ALA A 51 5.91 -1.69 1.82
CA ALA A 51 5.62 -3.08 1.52
C ALA A 51 4.49 -3.21 0.51
N VAL A 52 4.47 -4.34 -0.20
CA VAL A 52 3.52 -4.60 -1.28
C VAL A 52 2.72 -5.87 -0.99
N GLY A 53 1.46 -5.86 -1.40
CA GLY A 53 0.55 -7.01 -1.36
C GLY A 53 -0.19 -7.16 -2.69
N TYR A 54 -0.47 -8.40 -3.07
CA TYR A 54 -1.16 -8.74 -4.31
C TYR A 54 -2.35 -9.66 -4.05
N ASP A 55 -3.46 -9.43 -4.72
CA ASP A 55 -4.58 -10.36 -4.77
C ASP A 55 -5.32 -10.27 -6.10
N LEU A 56 -5.60 -11.42 -6.71
CA LEU A 56 -6.19 -11.46 -8.05
C LEU A 56 -7.63 -10.92 -8.11
N ARG A 57 -8.37 -10.94 -6.99
CA ARG A 57 -9.82 -10.69 -7.00
C ARG A 57 -10.30 -9.73 -5.93
N ASN A 58 -9.53 -9.50 -4.87
CA ASN A 58 -10.02 -8.78 -3.71
C ASN A 58 -9.05 -7.68 -3.24
N LYS A 59 -9.48 -6.42 -3.42
CA LYS A 59 -8.72 -5.23 -3.00
C LYS A 59 -8.32 -5.26 -1.53
N SER A 60 -9.24 -5.65 -0.64
CA SER A 60 -8.99 -5.69 0.81
C SER A 60 -7.96 -6.75 1.19
N LYS A 61 -7.91 -7.88 0.46
CA LYS A 61 -6.86 -8.89 0.65
C LYS A 61 -5.50 -8.40 0.18
N ALA A 62 -5.43 -7.69 -0.94
CA ALA A 62 -4.18 -7.07 -1.40
C ALA A 62 -3.66 -6.06 -0.35
N ALA A 63 -4.53 -5.15 0.10
CA ALA A 63 -4.21 -4.17 1.15
C ALA A 63 -3.78 -4.83 2.47
N LYS A 64 -4.51 -5.85 2.94
CA LYS A 64 -4.14 -6.59 4.15
C LYS A 64 -2.78 -7.27 4.02
N LYS A 65 -2.45 -7.83 2.85
CA LYS A 65 -1.11 -8.41 2.61
C LYS A 65 -0.03 -7.33 2.64
N ALA A 66 -0.27 -6.17 2.03
CA ALA A 66 0.68 -5.05 2.04
C ALA A 66 0.97 -4.60 3.48
N LEU A 67 -0.07 -4.35 4.29
CA LEU A 67 0.05 -3.96 5.69
C LEU A 67 0.73 -5.05 6.54
N ASN A 68 0.35 -6.32 6.39
CA ASN A 68 1.01 -7.41 7.10
C ASN A 68 2.49 -7.52 6.75
N ASN A 69 2.85 -7.30 5.48
CA ASN A 69 4.24 -7.30 5.04
C ASN A 69 5.00 -6.08 5.57
N LEU A 70 4.33 -4.93 5.69
CA LEU A 70 4.90 -3.71 6.26
C LEU A 70 5.29 -3.91 7.72
N TYR A 71 4.34 -4.38 8.54
CA TYR A 71 4.55 -4.59 9.97
C TYR A 71 5.43 -5.81 10.31
N ARG A 72 5.66 -6.72 9.36
CA ARG A 72 6.64 -7.81 9.53
C ARG A 72 8.10 -7.37 9.33
N LYS A 73 8.31 -6.21 8.69
CA LYS A 73 9.64 -5.61 8.54
C LYS A 73 10.04 -4.77 9.75
N PHE A 74 9.09 -4.52 10.65
CA PHE A 74 9.32 -3.94 11.97
C PHE A 74 9.77 -5.00 12.99
#